data_AF-A0A536VUS2-F1
#
_entry.id   AF-A0A536VUS2-F1
#
_cell.length_a   1.000
_cell.length_b   1.000
_cell.length_c   1.000
_cell.angle_alpha   90.00
_cell.angle_beta   90.00
_cell.angle_gamma   90.00
#
_symmetry.space_group_name_H-M   'P 1'
#
loop_
_entity.id
_entity.type
_entity.pdbx_description
1 polymer ?
#
loop_
_entity_poly.entity_id
_entity_poly.type
_entity_poly.pdbx_seq_one_letter_code
_entity_poly.pdbx_strand_id
1 'polypeptide(L)' 'MQDADIPMTVRAAVLDLLRAFGMTSIFGNPGSTELPLFRGFPKDFRYVLGLQEAVVVGMA' A
#
# COMPACT_ATOMS: atom_id res chain seq x y z
N MET A 1 23.63 -2.89 -14.22
CA MET A 1 22.25 -3.15 -14.65
C MET A 1 21.52 -1.84 -14.40
N GLN A 2 21.19 -1.11 -15.46
CA GLN A 2 20.66 0.26 -15.33
C GLN A 2 19.35 0.22 -14.55
N ASP A 3 19.32 0.93 -13.42
CA ASP A 3 18.08 1.37 -12.79
C ASP A 3 17.39 2.24 -13.83
N ALA A 4 16.41 1.68 -14.54
CA ALA A 4 15.54 2.46 -15.38
C ALA A 4 14.94 3.55 -14.48
N ASP A 5 15.03 4.80 -14.91
CA ASP A 5 14.37 5.93 -14.27
C ASP A 5 12.85 5.69 -14.35
N ILE A 6 12.32 4.89 -13.41
CA ILE A 6 10.90 4.66 -13.28
C ILE A 6 10.35 6.01 -12.84
N PRO A 7 9.47 6.65 -13.65
CA PRO A 7 8.94 7.95 -13.30
C PRO A 7 8.36 7.90 -11.89
N MET A 8 8.81 8.80 -11.01
CA MET A 8 8.31 8.86 -9.65
C MET A 8 6.82 9.15 -9.64
N THR A 9 6.03 8.11 -9.39
CA THR A 9 4.58 8.21 -9.25
C THR A 9 4.22 8.52 -7.80
N VAL A 10 3.04 9.11 -7.60
CA VAL A 10 2.47 9.28 -6.24
C VAL A 10 2.42 7.95 -5.49
N ARG A 11 2.07 6.85 -6.19
CA ARG A 11 2.06 5.50 -5.63
C ARG A 11 3.44 5.10 -5.11
N ALA A 12 4.49 5.28 -5.91
CA ALA A 12 5.85 4.93 -5.52
C ALA A 12 6.30 5.76 -4.31
N ALA A 13 6.08 7.08 -4.36
CA ALA A 13 6.44 7.98 -3.25
C ALA A 13 5.72 7.62 -1.94
N VAL A 14 4.43 7.24 -1.99
CA VAL A 14 3.69 6.80 -0.81
C VAL A 14 4.24 5.49 -0.25
N LEU A 15 4.50 4.49 -1.08
CA LEU A 15 5.05 3.20 -0.63
C LEU A 15 6.46 3.37 -0.03
N ASP A 16 7.29 4.23 -0.61
CA ASP A 16 8.63 4.51 -0.09
C ASP A 16 8.59 5.28 1.24
N LEU A 17 7.64 6.20 1.40
CA LEU A 17 7.40 6.87 2.67
C LEU A 17 7.01 5.87 3.78
N LEU A 18 6.04 4.99 3.50
CA LEU A 18 5.61 3.97 4.44
C LEU A 18 6.76 3.04 4.83
N ARG A 19 7.59 2.63 3.86
CA ARG A 19 8.83 1.86 4.11
C ARG A 19 9.79 2.59 5.03
N ALA A 20 10.02 3.88 4.80
CA ALA A 20 10.93 4.69 5.60
C ALA A 20 10.51 4.75 7.09
N PHE A 21 9.20 4.66 7.36
CA PHE A 21 8.65 4.57 8.71
C PHE A 21 8.48 3.14 9.25
N GLY A 22 8.89 2.11 8.49
CA GLY A 22 8.70 0.71 8.87
C GLY A 22 7.23 0.25 8.86
N MET A 23 6.33 1.01 8.23
CA MET A 23 4.91 0.69 8.10
C MET A 23 4.71 -0.31 6.97
N THR A 24 4.81 -1.60 7.28
CA THR A 24 4.72 -2.69 6.29
C THR A 24 3.36 -3.39 6.26
N SER A 25 2.41 -3.00 7.12
CA SER A 25 1.07 -3.57 7.17
C SER A 25 0.02 -2.52 6.84
N ILE A 26 -0.89 -2.85 5.93
CA ILE A 26 -2.02 -2.00 5.53
C ILE A 26 -3.31 -2.78 5.83
N PHE A 27 -4.18 -2.20 6.65
CA PHE A 27 -5.51 -2.73 6.94
C PHE A 27 -6.53 -1.94 6.13
N GLY A 28 -7.48 -2.63 5.49
CA GLY A 28 -8.45 -1.93 4.64
C GLY A 28 -9.57 -2.79 4.09
N ASN A 29 -10.59 -2.11 3.59
CA ASN A 29 -11.65 -2.66 2.75
C ASN A 29 -11.54 -1.95 1.39
N PRO A 30 -10.86 -2.54 0.39
CA PRO A 30 -10.47 -1.80 -0.79
C PRO A 30 -11.68 -1.52 -1.69
N GLY A 31 -11.90 -0.25 -2.02
CA GLY A 31 -12.82 0.20 -3.06
C GLY A 31 -12.15 0.28 -4.44
N SER A 32 -12.94 0.68 -5.45
CA SER A 32 -12.45 0.87 -6.82
C SER A 32 -11.41 1.99 -6.93
N THR A 33 -11.49 2.98 -6.03
CA THR A 33 -10.59 4.14 -5.97
C THR A 33 -9.18 3.78 -5.50
N GLU A 34 -9.03 2.76 -4.65
CA GLU A 34 -7.73 2.34 -4.13
C GLU A 34 -7.02 1.29 -5.01
N LEU A 35 -7.68 0.75 -6.04
CA LEU A 35 -7.09 -0.26 -6.94
C LEU A 35 -5.73 0.16 -7.56
N PRO A 36 -5.50 1.43 -7.95
CA PRO A 36 -4.19 1.85 -8.45
C PRO A 36 -3.05 1.65 -7.44
N LEU A 37 -3.32 1.78 -6.13
CA LEU A 37 -2.32 1.53 -5.08
C LEU A 37 -1.95 0.04 -5.00
N PHE A 38 -2.95 -0.83 -5.08
CA PHE A 38 -2.77 -2.28 -4.88
C PHE A 38 -2.37 -3.05 -6.14
N ARG A 39 -2.44 -2.46 -7.34
CA ARG A 39 -1.97 -3.14 -8.57
C ARG A 39 -0.49 -3.49 -8.46
N GLY A 40 -0.15 -4.78 -8.56
CA GLY A 40 1.22 -5.24 -8.37
C GLY A 40 1.75 -4.88 -6.97
N PHE A 41 0.96 -5.21 -5.94
CA PHE A 41 1.28 -4.87 -4.56
C PHE A 41 2.64 -5.47 -4.15
N PRO A 42 3.55 -4.68 -3.55
CA PRO A 42 4.89 -5.15 -3.22
C PRO A 42 4.87 -6.28 -2.17
N LYS A 43 5.79 -7.24 -2.30
CA LYS A 43 5.86 -8.42 -1.40
C LYS A 43 6.33 -8.09 0.01
N ASP A 44 6.98 -6.95 0.19
CA ASP A 44 7.45 -6.41 1.47
C ASP A 44 6.32 -5.73 2.28
N PHE A 45 5.13 -5.58 1.69
CA PHE A 45 3.93 -5.14 2.39
C PHE A 45 2.94 -6.29 2.58
N ARG A 46 2.21 -6.25 3.70
CA ARG A 46 1.08 -7.12 3.99
C ARG A 46 -0.21 -6.31 3.94
N TYR A 47 -1.18 -6.77 3.15
CA TYR A 47 -2.52 -6.23 3.15
C TYR A 47 -3.46 -7.13 3.96
N VAL A 48 -4.17 -6.57 4.94
CA VAL A 48 -5.17 -7.26 5.75
C VAL A 48 -6.54 -6.71 5.40
N LEU A 49 -7.34 -7.56 4.73
CA LEU A 49 -8.70 -7.25 4.34
C LEU A 49 -9.62 -7.31 5.57
N GLY A 50 -10.34 -6.23 5.86
CA GLY A 50 -11.54 -6.25 6.70
C GLY A 50 -12.75 -5.86 5.85
N LEU A 51 -13.89 -6.54 6.00
CA LEU A 51 -15.07 -6.27 5.16
C LEU A 51 -15.78 -4.95 5.52
N GLN A 52 -15.52 -4.42 6.72
CA GLN A 52 -16.20 -3.23 7.24
C GLN A 52 -15.17 -2.26 7.83
N GLU A 53 -15.33 -0.96 7.56
CA GLU A 53 -14.31 0.05 7.87
C GLU A 53 -14.02 0.18 9.37
N ALA A 54 -15.02 0.08 10.23
CA ALA A 54 -14.81 0.14 11.68
C ALA A 54 -14.04 -1.09 12.20
N VAL A 55 -14.21 -2.27 11.60
CA VAL A 55 -13.39 -3.44 11.92
C VAL A 55 -11.93 -3.22 11.51
N VAL A 56 -11.70 -2.65 10.31
CA VAL A 56 -10.36 -2.26 9.85
C VAL A 56 -9.69 -1.31 10.83
N VAL A 57 -10.39 -0.26 11.27
CA VAL A 57 -9.88 0.71 12.24
C VAL A 57 -9.59 0.05 13.58
N GLY A 58 -10.42 -0.88 14.04
CA GLY A 58 -10.18 -1.60 15.29
C GLY A 58 -8.99 -2.57 15.26
N MET A 59 -8.50 -2.96 14.08
CA MET A 59 -7.33 -3.83 13.94
C MET A 59 -5.99 -3.07 13.94
N ALA A 60 -6.00 -1.76 13.75
CA ALA A 60 -4.83 -0.92 13.47
C ALA A 60 -4.52 0.07 14.59
#